data_AF-A0A8T4ZAX7-F1
#
_entry.id   AF-A0A8T4ZAX7-F1
#
_cell.length_a   1.000
_cell.length_b   1.000
_cell.length_c   1.000
_cell.angle_alpha   90.00
_cell.angle_beta   90.00
_cell.angle_gamma   90.00
#
_symmetry.space_group_name_H-M   'P 1'
#
loop_
_entity.id
_entity.type
_entity.pdbx_description
1 polymer ?
#
loop_
_entity_poly.entity_id
_entity_poly.type
_entity_poly.pdbx_seq_one_letter_code
_entity_poly.pdbx_strand_id
1 'polypeptide(L)' 'MAIIYADIFGSPNIGVYCFACEGFAAVPASTPPGKKRRIAECLNVDVYEV' A
#
# COMPACT_ATOMS: atom_id res chain seq x y z
N MET A 1 6.92 12.94 -3.55
CA MET A 1 6.70 11.61 -4.16
C MET A 1 8.02 10.90 -4.32
N ALA A 2 8.22 9.80 -3.60
CA ALA A 2 9.36 8.91 -3.75
C ALA A 2 8.88 7.59 -4.35
N ILE A 3 9.79 6.79 -4.92
CA ILE A 3 9.50 5.43 -5.37
C ILE A 3 10.08 4.47 -4.34
N ILE A 4 9.26 3.54 -3.83
CA ILE A 4 9.71 2.49 -2.90
C ILE A 4 9.59 1.11 -3.53
N TYR A 5 10.54 0.24 -3.21
CA TYR A 5 10.36 -1.19 -3.39
C TYR A 5 9.49 -1.74 -2.25
N ALA A 6 8.47 -2.49 -2.62
CA ALA A 6 7.55 -3.14 -1.70
C ALA A 6 7.03 -4.44 -2.31
N ASP A 7 6.43 -5.25 -1.44
CA ASP A 7 5.75 -6.49 -1.79
C ASP A 7 4.49 -6.62 -0.92
N ILE A 8 3.50 -7.35 -1.41
CA ILE A 8 2.31 -7.74 -0.62
C ILE A 8 2.32 -9.27 -0.53
N PHE A 9 2.34 -9.79 0.70
CA PHE A 9 2.43 -11.24 0.98
C PHE A 9 3.63 -11.95 0.32
N GLY A 10 4.76 -11.27 0.12
CA GLY A 10 5.92 -11.81 -0.58
C GLY A 10 5.80 -11.76 -2.11
N SER A 11 4.67 -11.31 -2.65
CA SER A 11 4.45 -11.15 -4.09
C SER A 11 4.87 -9.75 -4.57
N PRO A 12 5.63 -9.64 -5.67
CA PRO A 12 5.99 -8.35 -6.27
C PRO A 12 4.82 -7.71 -7.04
N ASN A 13 3.74 -8.45 -7.30
CA ASN A 13 2.59 -8.00 -8.09
C ASN A 13 1.62 -7.17 -7.24
N ILE A 14 2.08 -6.04 -6.69
CA ILE A 14 1.33 -5.22 -5.72
C ILE A 14 -0.03 -4.77 -6.27
N GLY A 15 -0.09 -4.37 -7.55
CA GLY A 15 -1.32 -3.88 -8.19
C GLY A 15 -2.44 -4.91 -8.35
N VAL A 16 -2.18 -6.20 -8.07
CA VAL A 16 -3.22 -7.24 -8.02
C VAL A 16 -4.00 -7.18 -6.70
N TYR A 17 -3.34 -6.75 -5.62
CA TYR A 17 -3.88 -6.76 -4.27
C TYR A 17 -4.30 -5.37 -3.77
N CYS A 18 -3.72 -4.32 -4.35
CA CYS A 18 -3.86 -2.95 -3.87
C CYS A 18 -4.43 -2.03 -4.95
N PHE A 19 -5.17 -1.02 -4.49
CA PHE A 19 -5.61 0.11 -5.29
C PHE A 19 -5.10 1.40 -4.67
N ALA A 20 -4.77 2.40 -5.49
CA ALA A 20 -4.40 3.72 -5.01
C ALA A 20 -4.87 4.80 -5.99
N CYS A 21 -5.23 5.96 -5.44
CA CYS A 21 -5.49 7.19 -6.15
C CYS A 21 -5.00 8.39 -5.31
N GLU A 22 -5.18 9.62 -5.80
CA GLU A 22 -4.77 10.85 -5.10
C GLU A 22 -5.50 11.11 -3.78
N GLY A 23 -6.60 10.39 -3.50
CA GLY A 23 -7.38 10.55 -2.27
C GLY A 23 -7.17 9.46 -1.22
N PHE A 24 -6.92 8.21 -1.63
CA PHE A 24 -6.76 7.09 -0.71
C PHE A 24 -6.04 5.90 -1.37
N ALA A 25 -5.61 4.95 -0.55
CA ALA A 25 -5.18 3.63 -1.00
C ALA A 25 -5.94 2.52 -0.24
N ALA A 26 -6.25 1.43 -0.93
CA ALA A 26 -6.83 0.23 -0.36
C ALA A 26 -5.79 -0.91 -0.41
N VAL A 27 -5.63 -1.60 0.72
CA VAL A 27 -4.70 -2.72 0.87
C VAL A 27 -5.40 -3.89 1.58
N PRO A 28 -4.96 -5.14 1.38
CA PRO A 28 -5.56 -6.27 2.08
C PRO A 28 -5.45 -6.14 3.60
N ALA A 29 -6.49 -6.52 4.35
CA ALA A 29 -6.54 -6.44 5.82
C ALA A 29 -5.33 -7.13 6.52
N SER A 30 -4.83 -8.23 5.95
CA SER A 30 -3.67 -8.94 6.50
C SER A 30 -2.32 -8.25 6.22
N THR A 31 -2.31 -7.05 5.62
CA THR A 31 -1.08 -6.31 5.33
C THR A 31 -0.43 -5.82 6.63
N PRO A 32 0.88 -6.11 6.86
CA PRO A 32 1.57 -5.69 8.06
C PRO A 32 1.52 -4.17 8.30
N PRO A 33 1.35 -3.69 9.55
CA PRO A 33 1.28 -2.27 9.88
C PRO A 33 2.42 -1.42 9.33
N GLY A 34 3.65 -1.93 9.39
CA GLY A 34 4.82 -1.24 8.85
C GLY A 34 4.76 -1.01 7.34
N LYS A 35 4.17 -1.96 6.58
CA LYS A 35 3.98 -1.80 5.14
C LYS A 35 2.88 -0.80 4.82
N LYS A 36 1.76 -0.84 5.55
CA LYS A 36 0.67 0.13 5.44
C LYS A 36 1.17 1.55 5.65
N ARG A 37 1.95 1.77 6.71
CA ARG A 37 2.57 3.06 7.01
C ARG A 37 3.50 3.56 5.90
N ARG A 38 4.37 2.68 5.37
CA ARG A 38 5.26 3.03 4.26
C ARG A 38 4.49 3.41 2.99
N ILE A 39 3.39 2.73 2.69
CA ILE A 39 2.52 3.06 1.54
C ILE A 39 1.86 4.42 1.76
N ALA A 40 1.28 4.65 2.94
CA ALA A 40 0.64 5.92 3.30
C ALA A 40 1.61 7.11 3.18
N GLU A 41 2.81 6.99 3.77
CA GLU A 41 3.84 8.04 3.72
C GLU A 41 4.39 8.26 2.30
N CYS A 42 4.54 7.20 1.51
CA CYS A 42 5.08 7.29 0.14
C CYS A 42 4.11 7.95 -0.83
N LEU A 43 2.83 7.58 -0.73
CA LEU A 43 1.76 8.08 -1.59
C LEU A 43 1.13 9.38 -1.05
N ASN A 44 1.39 9.71 0.23
CA ASN A 44 0.80 10.84 0.93
C ASN A 44 -0.75 10.80 0.92
N VAL A 45 -1.32 9.63 1.20
CA VAL A 45 -2.77 9.38 1.28
C VAL A 45 -3.11 8.46 2.44
N ASP A 46 -4.37 8.49 2.86
CA ASP A 46 -4.89 7.55 3.86
C ASP A 46 -4.97 6.13 3.30
N VAL A 47 -4.70 5.14 4.15
CA VAL A 47 -4.73 3.71 3.78
C VAL A 47 -5.86 3.01 4.52
N TYR A 48 -6.72 2.34 3.75
CA TYR A 48 -7.84 1.54 4.25
C TYR A 48 -7.62 0.06 3.98
N GLU A 49 -8.11 -0.77 4.90
CA GLU A 49 -8.06 -2.22 4.80
C GLU A 49 -9.32 -2.76 4.11
N VAL A 50 -9.13 -3.67 3.16
CA VAL A 50 -10.19 -4.39 2.44
C VAL A 50 -10.01 -5.90 2.51
#